data_AF-Q8A3L1-F1
#
_entry.id   AF-Q8A3L1-F1
#
_cell.length_a   1.000
_cell.length_b   1.000
_cell.length_c   1.000
_cell.angle_alpha   90.00
_cell.angle_beta   90.00
_cell.angle_gamma   90.00
#
_symmetry.space_group_name_H-M   'P 1'
#
loop_
_entity.id
_entity.type
_entity.pdbx_description
1 polymer ?
#
loop_
_entity_poly.entity_id
_entity_poly.type
_entity_poly.pdbx_seq_one_letter_code
_entity_poly.pdbx_strand_id
1 'polypeptide(L)'
;MVIIGSKGCAKEILTALKWDNVEETVSLFDNINTDISDAYYDFPIIKSWNELEQHLKTDSKVIIGVGGGQRREVLARKIACLGGVLTTFISQKALVGGYDNTIEPGVVILSGATITCNVSIGQGTFINKSTVISHDVRIGRYCEVSPGAKVLGRAIIGDRTEIGANAVILPDVIVGADCKIGAGAVVTRNIDSHTTVAGVPARSITKSSNNAFKLKSKIRNLLYHIRIADFRKLREYNHYVFGKRKLMFLELLSHSWMYGASFENYYELQFFKKSRTECRQYLTSSLRHELTRQVNDPCEALVLKDKVRFSEVFEDILGRRVMTFDEIKRQMHDPYSISINEVVIKPIKGQAGQGIIFPMQNFTSLRQLHDYVISTVKKPDEYLYEERIIQHSALNKLNPSSLNTLRIVTYYDESINKVDVWSVVLRIGIKARTDNFATGGIAVLVDHRGVVCQPAIIKHPSGERFHIHPVSGEKITGCIIPYYDQAIALAKQAAMRIPKVRSIGWDVAITETGPYMLEGNDNWCMTLFQLPGGEGLRHLANSVCNMFSVYE
;
A
#
# COMPACT_ATOMS: atom_id res chain seq x y z
N MET A 1 -24.84 -2.56 -18.62
CA MET A 1 -23.72 -3.09 -17.82
C MET A 1 -22.45 -3.19 -18.66
N VAL A 2 -21.27 -3.24 -18.03
CA VAL A 2 -19.99 -3.51 -18.72
C VAL A 2 -19.35 -4.82 -18.27
N ILE A 3 -18.86 -5.61 -19.23
CA ILE A 3 -18.04 -6.81 -18.98
C ILE A 3 -16.57 -6.48 -19.24
N ILE A 4 -15.74 -6.73 -18.23
CA ILE A 4 -14.30 -6.47 -18.29
C ILE A 4 -13.60 -7.66 -18.93
N GLY A 5 -12.87 -7.40 -20.01
CA GLY A 5 -12.23 -8.41 -20.85
C GLY A 5 -13.06 -8.74 -22.09
N SER A 6 -12.38 -9.15 -23.15
CA SER A 6 -12.99 -9.46 -24.46
C SER A 6 -12.50 -10.79 -25.03
N LYS A 7 -12.13 -11.76 -24.18
CA LYS A 7 -11.60 -13.08 -24.60
C LYS A 7 -12.41 -14.23 -23.96
N GLY A 8 -11.80 -15.40 -23.78
CA GLY A 8 -12.48 -16.65 -23.39
C GLY A 8 -13.49 -16.51 -22.24
N CYS A 9 -13.08 -16.00 -21.08
CA CYS A 9 -14.00 -15.86 -19.95
C CYS A 9 -15.18 -14.91 -20.23
N ALA A 10 -14.93 -13.78 -20.92
CA ALA A 10 -15.99 -12.85 -21.32
C ALA A 10 -16.97 -13.47 -22.32
N LYS A 11 -16.47 -14.24 -23.30
CA LYS A 11 -17.31 -14.99 -24.25
C LYS A 11 -18.25 -15.96 -23.56
N GLU A 12 -17.78 -16.61 -22.51
CA GLU A 12 -18.57 -17.56 -21.74
C GLU A 12 -19.69 -16.87 -20.96
N ILE A 13 -19.41 -15.70 -20.38
CA ILE A 13 -20.45 -14.87 -19.75
C ILE A 13 -21.47 -14.39 -20.78
N LEU A 14 -21.03 -13.83 -21.91
CA LEU A 14 -21.91 -13.37 -22.98
C LEU A 14 -22.82 -14.49 -23.50
N THR A 15 -22.26 -15.69 -23.66
CA THR A 15 -23.02 -16.87 -24.08
C THR A 15 -24.09 -17.23 -23.05
N ALA A 16 -23.76 -17.21 -21.77
CA ALA A 16 -24.71 -17.48 -20.70
C ALA A 16 -25.81 -16.41 -20.61
N LEU A 17 -25.47 -15.13 -20.74
CA LEU A 17 -26.44 -14.03 -20.81
C LEU A 17 -27.43 -14.22 -21.96
N LYS A 18 -26.94 -14.61 -23.15
CA LYS A 18 -27.78 -14.90 -24.31
C LYS A 18 -28.67 -16.11 -24.08
N TRP A 19 -28.15 -17.17 -23.48
CA TRP A 19 -28.92 -18.38 -23.16
C TRP A 19 -30.04 -18.17 -22.15
N ASP A 20 -29.88 -17.17 -21.28
CA ASP A 20 -30.85 -16.83 -20.25
C ASP A 20 -31.74 -15.64 -20.68
N ASN A 21 -31.67 -15.25 -21.97
CA ASN A 21 -32.42 -14.15 -22.58
C ASN A 21 -32.35 -12.84 -21.76
N VAL A 22 -31.17 -12.49 -21.26
CA VAL A 22 -30.97 -11.25 -20.52
C VAL A 22 -31.00 -10.07 -21.49
N GLU A 23 -32.00 -9.18 -21.36
CA GLU A 23 -32.22 -8.02 -22.23
C GLU A 23 -31.38 -6.78 -21.87
N GLU A 24 -30.43 -6.88 -20.93
CA GLU A 24 -29.59 -5.73 -20.56
C GLU A 24 -28.64 -5.33 -21.72
N THR A 25 -28.48 -4.01 -21.93
CA THR A 25 -27.45 -3.48 -22.82
C THR A 25 -26.06 -3.79 -22.27
N VAL A 26 -25.28 -4.59 -23.00
CA VAL A 26 -23.92 -5.01 -22.62
C VAL A 26 -22.88 -4.28 -23.46
N SER A 27 -21.85 -3.74 -22.80
CA SER A 27 -20.61 -3.29 -23.43
C SER A 27 -19.43 -4.09 -22.91
N LEU A 28 -18.36 -4.20 -23.70
CA LEU A 28 -17.10 -4.83 -23.30
C LEU A 28 -16.06 -3.76 -22.99
N PHE A 29 -15.11 -4.07 -22.11
CA PHE A 29 -13.92 -3.24 -21.89
C PHE A 29 -12.66 -4.07 -22.13
N ASP A 30 -11.81 -3.61 -23.05
CA ASP A 30 -10.49 -4.20 -23.28
C ASP A 30 -9.50 -3.14 -23.78
N ASN A 31 -8.57 -2.77 -22.91
CA ASN A 31 -7.55 -1.75 -23.19
C ASN A 31 -6.18 -2.36 -23.55
N ILE A 32 -6.12 -3.67 -23.81
CA ILE A 32 -4.87 -4.42 -24.08
C ILE A 32 -4.87 -4.98 -25.49
N ASN A 33 -5.99 -5.58 -25.91
CA ASN A 33 -6.07 -6.25 -27.20
C ASN A 33 -6.54 -5.26 -28.28
N THR A 34 -5.59 -4.64 -28.96
CA THR A 34 -5.85 -3.63 -30.01
C THR A 34 -6.41 -4.22 -31.31
N ASP A 35 -6.26 -5.51 -31.53
CA ASP A 35 -6.57 -6.17 -32.81
C ASP A 35 -7.99 -6.79 -32.85
N ILE A 36 -8.81 -6.51 -31.83
CA ILE A 36 -10.17 -7.02 -31.76
C ILE A 36 -11.08 -6.03 -32.48
N SER A 37 -11.61 -6.46 -33.63
CA SER A 37 -12.61 -5.70 -34.39
C SER A 37 -13.90 -5.57 -33.57
N ASP A 38 -14.49 -4.37 -33.59
CA ASP A 38 -15.78 -4.10 -32.92
C ASP A 38 -16.91 -4.97 -33.50
N ALA A 39 -16.76 -5.47 -34.74
CA ALA A 39 -17.71 -6.38 -35.38
C ALA A 39 -17.65 -7.82 -34.84
N TYR A 40 -16.62 -8.19 -34.07
CA TYR A 40 -16.43 -9.58 -33.64
C TYR A 40 -17.40 -10.01 -32.53
N TYR A 41 -18.03 -9.05 -31.83
CA TYR A 41 -18.84 -9.33 -30.65
C TYR A 41 -20.29 -8.86 -30.73
N ASP A 42 -20.71 -8.11 -31.75
CA ASP A 42 -22.01 -7.38 -31.78
C ASP A 42 -22.23 -6.43 -30.58
N PHE A 43 -21.25 -6.28 -29.68
CA PHE A 43 -21.28 -5.44 -28.48
C PHE A 43 -20.23 -4.33 -28.58
N PRO A 44 -20.55 -3.08 -28.17
CA PRO A 44 -19.59 -1.99 -28.14
C PRO A 44 -18.37 -2.33 -27.27
N ILE A 45 -17.15 -2.05 -27.76
CA ILE A 45 -15.90 -2.29 -27.03
C ILE A 45 -15.28 -0.95 -26.63
N ILE A 46 -15.20 -0.72 -25.32
CA ILE A 46 -14.51 0.41 -24.70
C ILE A 46 -13.02 0.09 -24.62
N LYS A 47 -12.17 0.99 -25.14
CA LYS A 47 -10.72 0.71 -25.32
C LYS A 47 -9.83 1.53 -24.41
N SER A 48 -10.37 2.55 -23.71
CA SER A 48 -9.59 3.40 -22.81
C SER A 48 -10.19 3.48 -21.40
N TRP A 49 -9.34 3.71 -20.40
CA TRP A 49 -9.77 3.86 -19.00
C TRP A 49 -10.66 5.09 -18.79
N ASN A 50 -10.41 6.17 -19.54
CA ASN A 50 -11.20 7.39 -19.45
C ASN A 50 -12.61 7.17 -20.00
N GLU A 51 -12.76 6.48 -21.13
CA GLU A 51 -14.08 6.11 -21.66
C GLU A 51 -14.82 5.19 -20.71
N LEU A 52 -14.13 4.23 -20.09
CA LEU A 52 -14.72 3.35 -19.08
C LEU A 52 -15.24 4.16 -17.90
N GLU A 53 -14.46 5.10 -17.37
CA GLU A 53 -14.88 5.97 -16.27
C GLU A 53 -16.13 6.78 -16.62
N GLN A 54 -16.23 7.32 -17.83
CA GLN A 54 -17.44 8.04 -18.27
C GLN A 54 -18.64 7.10 -18.41
N HIS A 55 -18.44 5.88 -18.93
CA HIS A 55 -19.49 4.86 -19.01
C HIS A 55 -20.01 4.47 -17.62
N LEU A 56 -19.12 4.31 -16.65
CA LEU A 56 -19.47 3.93 -15.27
C LEU A 56 -20.29 4.99 -14.53
N LYS A 57 -20.26 6.26 -14.98
CA LYS A 57 -21.15 7.32 -14.46
C LYS A 57 -22.60 7.14 -14.91
N THR A 58 -22.84 6.54 -16.08
CA THR A 58 -24.20 6.29 -16.57
C THR A 58 -24.73 4.93 -16.15
N ASP A 59 -23.88 3.91 -16.14
CA ASP A 59 -24.21 2.57 -15.64
C ASP A 59 -23.01 1.97 -14.91
N SER A 60 -23.11 1.90 -13.58
CA SER A 60 -22.02 1.44 -12.72
C SER A 60 -21.89 -0.08 -12.65
N LYS A 61 -22.81 -0.87 -13.24
CA LYS A 61 -22.81 -2.33 -13.15
C LYS A 61 -21.66 -2.97 -13.93
N VAL A 62 -20.85 -3.79 -13.25
CA VAL A 62 -19.65 -4.41 -13.82
C VAL A 62 -19.61 -5.92 -13.56
N ILE A 63 -19.31 -6.70 -14.60
CA ILE A 63 -18.92 -8.12 -14.46
C ILE A 63 -17.46 -8.28 -14.92
N ILE A 64 -16.63 -9.00 -14.15
CA ILE A 64 -15.22 -9.23 -14.54
C ILE A 64 -15.05 -10.56 -15.28
N GLY A 65 -15.03 -10.50 -16.61
CA GLY A 65 -14.79 -11.62 -17.53
C GLY A 65 -13.32 -11.90 -17.80
N VAL A 66 -12.47 -11.92 -16.76
CA VAL A 66 -11.04 -12.20 -16.86
C VAL A 66 -10.67 -13.44 -16.02
N GLY A 67 -9.86 -14.33 -16.58
CA GLY A 67 -9.39 -15.53 -15.87
C GLY A 67 -8.27 -15.23 -14.87
N GLY A 68 -8.14 -16.09 -13.85
CA GLY A 68 -7.14 -16.00 -12.80
C GLY A 68 -7.52 -15.04 -11.67
N GLY A 69 -7.57 -15.57 -10.43
CA GLY A 69 -8.11 -14.87 -9.26
C GLY A 69 -7.40 -13.55 -8.95
N GLN A 70 -6.07 -13.55 -8.94
CA GLN A 70 -5.29 -12.35 -8.63
C GLN A 70 -5.50 -11.22 -9.66
N ARG A 71 -5.68 -11.57 -10.94
CA ARG A 71 -5.96 -10.56 -11.99
C ARG A 71 -7.35 -9.97 -11.81
N ARG A 72 -8.37 -10.80 -11.52
CA ARG A 72 -9.72 -10.32 -11.21
C ARG A 72 -9.73 -9.39 -10.00
N GLU A 73 -9.01 -9.74 -8.93
CA GLU A 73 -8.94 -8.91 -7.72
C GLU A 73 -8.33 -7.53 -8.02
N VAL A 74 -7.20 -7.48 -8.74
CA VAL A 74 -6.56 -6.21 -9.11
C VAL A 74 -7.46 -5.35 -9.99
N LEU A 75 -8.14 -5.98 -10.97
CA LEU A 75 -9.08 -5.26 -11.84
C LEU A 75 -10.29 -4.76 -11.05
N ALA A 76 -10.89 -5.58 -10.18
CA ALA A 76 -12.02 -5.22 -9.34
C ALA A 76 -11.73 -3.97 -8.51
N ARG A 77 -10.57 -3.92 -7.86
CA ARG A 77 -10.15 -2.77 -7.06
C ARG A 77 -9.98 -1.52 -7.93
N LYS A 78 -9.38 -1.65 -9.11
CA LYS A 78 -9.19 -0.53 -10.03
C LYS A 78 -10.54 0.02 -10.53
N ILE A 79 -11.48 -0.86 -10.85
CA ILE A 79 -12.82 -0.48 -11.33
C ILE A 79 -13.65 0.17 -10.21
N ALA A 80 -13.54 -0.34 -8.98
CA ALA A 80 -14.17 0.29 -7.82
C ALA A 80 -13.69 1.74 -7.63
N CYS A 81 -12.39 2.01 -7.84
CA CYS A 81 -11.86 3.38 -7.81
C CYS A 81 -12.43 4.28 -8.91
N LEU A 82 -12.97 3.74 -10.00
CA LEU A 82 -13.61 4.48 -11.08
C LEU A 82 -15.13 4.61 -10.90
N GLY A 83 -15.66 4.20 -9.73
CA GLY A 83 -17.10 4.22 -9.43
C GLY A 83 -17.87 2.98 -9.89
N GLY A 84 -17.19 1.94 -10.40
CA GLY A 84 -17.83 0.70 -10.82
C GLY A 84 -18.23 -0.19 -9.65
N VAL A 85 -19.41 -0.81 -9.75
CA VAL A 85 -20.00 -1.71 -8.78
C VAL A 85 -19.99 -3.12 -9.35
N LEU A 86 -19.37 -4.06 -8.63
CA LEU A 86 -19.35 -5.46 -9.07
C LEU A 86 -20.74 -6.08 -8.97
N THR A 87 -21.25 -6.53 -10.10
CA THR A 87 -22.56 -7.16 -10.24
C THR A 87 -22.41 -8.67 -10.27
N THR A 88 -23.18 -9.35 -9.44
CA THR A 88 -23.26 -10.82 -9.44
C THR A 88 -24.11 -11.28 -10.62
N PHE A 89 -23.65 -12.31 -11.34
CA PHE A 89 -24.41 -12.98 -12.39
C PHE A 89 -24.60 -14.45 -12.06
N ILE A 90 -25.84 -14.91 -12.01
CA ILE A 90 -26.20 -16.31 -11.79
C ILE A 90 -27.04 -16.75 -12.97
N SER A 91 -26.57 -17.76 -13.70
CA SER A 91 -27.32 -18.29 -14.84
C SER A 91 -28.63 -18.93 -14.38
N GLN A 92 -29.71 -18.72 -15.13
CA GLN A 92 -31.02 -19.38 -14.89
C GLN A 92 -30.93 -20.90 -15.03
N LYS A 93 -29.89 -21.39 -15.70
CA LYS A 93 -29.59 -22.82 -15.86
C LYS A 93 -28.69 -23.38 -14.76
N ALA A 94 -28.36 -22.58 -13.74
CA ALA A 94 -27.68 -23.06 -12.53
C ALA A 94 -28.72 -23.46 -11.48
N LEU A 95 -28.45 -24.54 -10.76
CA LEU A 95 -29.27 -25.01 -9.64
C LEU A 95 -28.65 -24.50 -8.34
N VAL A 96 -29.18 -23.40 -7.80
CA VAL A 96 -28.75 -22.84 -6.52
C VAL A 96 -29.85 -23.09 -5.49
N GLY A 97 -29.56 -23.89 -4.46
CA GLY A 97 -30.54 -24.24 -3.44
C GLY A 97 -30.94 -23.03 -2.58
N GLY A 98 -32.12 -23.12 -1.98
CA GLY A 98 -32.74 -22.01 -1.23
C GLY A 98 -32.39 -21.92 0.26
N TYR A 99 -31.61 -22.87 0.80
CA TYR A 99 -31.33 -22.94 2.23
C TYR A 99 -29.95 -22.34 2.56
N ASP A 100 -29.96 -21.16 3.16
CA ASP A 100 -28.81 -20.47 3.80
C ASP A 100 -27.56 -20.28 2.93
N ASN A 101 -27.74 -20.15 1.62
CA ASN A 101 -26.62 -19.83 0.72
C ASN A 101 -26.32 -18.33 0.74
N THR A 102 -25.04 -17.98 0.93
CA THR A 102 -24.55 -16.59 0.91
C THR A 102 -23.63 -16.37 -0.28
N ILE A 103 -23.98 -15.44 -1.17
CA ILE A 103 -23.21 -15.10 -2.36
C ILE A 103 -22.80 -13.63 -2.28
N GLU A 104 -21.51 -13.36 -2.14
CA GLU A 104 -20.97 -11.99 -2.12
C GLU A 104 -21.04 -11.33 -3.53
N PRO A 105 -20.88 -9.99 -3.62
CA PRO A 105 -20.94 -9.26 -4.89
C PRO A 105 -19.92 -9.72 -5.95
N GLY A 106 -20.25 -9.54 -7.24
CA GLY A 106 -19.34 -9.83 -8.35
C GLY A 106 -19.08 -11.32 -8.61
N VAL A 107 -19.79 -12.22 -7.95
CA VAL A 107 -19.71 -13.65 -8.20
C VAL A 107 -20.36 -13.97 -9.56
N VAL A 108 -19.74 -14.87 -10.31
CA VAL A 108 -20.26 -15.35 -11.59
C VAL A 108 -20.52 -16.85 -11.47
N ILE A 109 -21.76 -17.28 -11.70
CA ILE A 109 -22.17 -18.69 -11.70
C ILE A 109 -22.73 -19.05 -13.06
N LEU A 110 -22.03 -19.91 -13.80
CA LEU A 110 -22.40 -20.32 -15.14
C LEU A 110 -23.33 -21.56 -15.15
N SER A 111 -23.90 -21.82 -16.33
CA SER A 111 -24.92 -22.84 -16.54
C SER A 111 -24.50 -24.25 -16.09
N GLY A 112 -25.44 -24.99 -15.50
CA GLY A 112 -25.24 -26.36 -15.01
C GLY A 112 -24.51 -26.46 -13.66
N ALA A 113 -24.03 -25.35 -13.09
CA ALA A 113 -23.51 -25.36 -11.73
C ALA A 113 -24.62 -25.77 -10.74
N THR A 114 -24.28 -26.64 -9.79
CA THR A 114 -25.18 -27.09 -8.72
C THR A 114 -24.59 -26.69 -7.37
N ILE A 115 -25.29 -25.84 -6.65
CA ILE A 115 -24.94 -25.35 -5.31
C ILE A 115 -26.08 -25.76 -4.37
N THR A 116 -25.79 -26.53 -3.33
CA THR A 116 -26.82 -27.18 -2.50
C THR A 116 -27.31 -26.29 -1.34
N CYS A 117 -26.79 -26.43 -0.12
CA CYS A 117 -27.26 -25.68 1.05
C CYS A 117 -26.13 -25.24 1.98
N ASN A 118 -26.34 -24.12 2.70
CA ASN A 118 -25.38 -23.54 3.64
C ASN A 118 -24.00 -23.27 3.03
N VAL A 119 -23.95 -22.82 1.77
CA VAL A 119 -22.72 -22.52 1.04
C VAL A 119 -22.44 -21.01 1.09
N SER A 120 -21.20 -20.64 1.41
CA SER A 120 -20.73 -19.25 1.31
C SER A 120 -19.74 -19.08 0.17
N ILE A 121 -19.98 -18.14 -0.74
CA ILE A 121 -19.12 -17.83 -1.89
C ILE A 121 -18.65 -16.37 -1.81
N GLY A 122 -17.34 -16.18 -1.70
CA GLY A 122 -16.71 -14.87 -1.60
C GLY A 122 -16.71 -14.05 -2.90
N GLN A 123 -16.56 -12.74 -2.75
CA GLN A 123 -16.64 -11.71 -3.78
C GLN A 123 -15.77 -12.04 -4.99
N GLY A 124 -16.28 -11.80 -6.21
CA GLY A 124 -15.50 -11.93 -7.44
C GLY A 124 -15.09 -13.37 -7.81
N THR A 125 -15.62 -14.37 -7.11
CA THR A 125 -15.38 -15.79 -7.40
C THR A 125 -16.13 -16.22 -8.66
N PHE A 126 -15.47 -17.05 -9.47
CA PHE A 126 -15.97 -17.52 -10.75
C PHE A 126 -16.26 -19.02 -10.67
N ILE A 127 -17.54 -19.37 -10.67
CA ILE A 127 -18.06 -20.74 -10.65
C ILE A 127 -18.43 -21.13 -12.08
N ASN A 128 -17.63 -22.01 -12.67
CA ASN A 128 -17.78 -22.37 -14.07
C ASN A 128 -18.85 -23.46 -14.26
N LYS A 129 -19.05 -23.83 -15.53
CA LYS A 129 -20.12 -24.72 -15.97
C LYS A 129 -20.05 -26.10 -15.32
N SER A 130 -21.22 -26.67 -15.02
CA SER A 130 -21.35 -28.05 -14.52
C SER A 130 -20.54 -28.37 -13.25
N THR A 131 -20.23 -27.36 -12.44
CA THR A 131 -19.57 -27.53 -11.14
C THR A 131 -20.55 -28.02 -10.09
N VAL A 132 -20.07 -28.74 -9.08
CA VAL A 132 -20.89 -29.18 -7.94
C VAL A 132 -20.28 -28.65 -6.65
N ILE A 133 -21.07 -27.89 -5.89
CA ILE A 133 -20.72 -27.37 -4.57
C ILE A 133 -21.73 -27.92 -3.57
N SER A 134 -21.25 -28.85 -2.74
CA SER A 134 -22.05 -29.56 -1.75
C SER A 134 -22.31 -28.70 -0.51
N HIS A 135 -22.98 -29.29 0.48
CA HIS A 135 -23.44 -28.60 1.67
C HIS A 135 -22.30 -28.09 2.57
N ASP A 136 -22.54 -27.00 3.30
CA ASP A 136 -21.61 -26.42 4.28
C ASP A 136 -20.24 -25.98 3.72
N VAL A 137 -20.12 -25.79 2.41
CA VAL A 137 -18.86 -25.41 1.75
C VAL A 137 -18.61 -23.91 1.89
N ARG A 138 -17.35 -23.54 2.14
CA ARG A 138 -16.91 -22.14 2.15
C ARG A 138 -15.87 -21.89 1.07
N ILE A 139 -16.16 -21.00 0.11
CA ILE A 139 -15.25 -20.59 -0.95
C ILE A 139 -14.87 -19.13 -0.73
N GLY A 140 -13.56 -18.86 -0.64
CA GLY A 140 -13.00 -17.52 -0.48
C GLY A 140 -13.21 -16.61 -1.69
N ARG A 141 -12.65 -15.41 -1.62
CA ARG A 141 -12.81 -14.37 -2.62
C ARG A 141 -11.93 -14.61 -3.85
N TYR A 142 -12.42 -14.21 -5.00
CA TYR A 142 -11.72 -14.28 -6.29
C TYR A 142 -11.22 -15.69 -6.66
N CYS A 143 -11.85 -16.75 -6.15
CA CYS A 143 -11.52 -18.12 -6.53
C CYS A 143 -11.97 -18.42 -7.96
N GLU A 144 -11.41 -19.46 -8.56
CA GLU A 144 -11.87 -19.99 -9.85
C GLU A 144 -12.16 -21.49 -9.71
N VAL A 145 -13.42 -21.86 -9.85
CA VAL A 145 -13.86 -23.27 -9.85
C VAL A 145 -14.13 -23.67 -11.29
N SER A 146 -13.14 -24.32 -11.92
CA SER A 146 -13.16 -24.66 -13.35
C SER A 146 -14.25 -25.69 -13.70
N PRO A 147 -14.59 -25.85 -15.00
CA PRO A 147 -15.71 -26.71 -15.41
C PRO A 147 -15.66 -28.13 -14.84
N GLY A 148 -16.81 -28.62 -14.37
CA GLY A 148 -16.95 -30.00 -13.88
C GLY A 148 -16.31 -30.31 -12.52
N ALA A 149 -15.62 -29.34 -11.90
CA ALA A 149 -15.02 -29.51 -10.58
C ALA A 149 -16.08 -29.72 -9.49
N LYS A 150 -15.73 -30.50 -8.47
CA LYS A 150 -16.62 -30.89 -7.36
C LYS A 150 -15.98 -30.51 -6.04
N VAL A 151 -16.66 -29.69 -5.26
CA VAL A 151 -16.28 -29.32 -3.89
C VAL A 151 -17.30 -29.97 -2.95
N LEU A 152 -16.85 -31.01 -2.24
CA LEU A 152 -17.71 -31.82 -1.38
C LEU A 152 -17.85 -31.22 0.02
N GLY A 153 -18.76 -31.77 0.82
CA GLY A 153 -19.33 -31.08 1.98
C GLY A 153 -18.30 -30.63 3.03
N ARG A 154 -18.55 -29.47 3.65
CA ARG A 154 -17.69 -28.86 4.70
C ARG A 154 -16.26 -28.50 4.26
N ALA A 155 -15.95 -28.56 2.97
CA ALA A 155 -14.64 -28.12 2.47
C ALA A 155 -14.52 -26.59 2.56
N ILE A 156 -13.29 -26.12 2.82
CA ILE A 156 -12.94 -24.69 2.91
C ILE A 156 -11.88 -24.38 1.86
N ILE A 157 -12.15 -23.41 1.00
CA ILE A 157 -11.25 -22.96 -0.07
C ILE A 157 -10.82 -21.53 0.22
N GLY A 158 -9.52 -21.28 0.37
CA GLY A 158 -8.97 -19.95 0.61
C GLY A 158 -8.98 -19.05 -0.63
N ASP A 159 -8.82 -17.75 -0.42
CA ASP A 159 -8.90 -16.72 -1.45
C ASP A 159 -7.96 -16.97 -2.65
N ARG A 160 -8.39 -16.55 -3.84
CA ARG A 160 -7.64 -16.63 -5.11
C ARG A 160 -7.19 -18.04 -5.50
N THR A 161 -7.77 -19.08 -4.90
CA THR A 161 -7.46 -20.46 -5.27
C THR A 161 -8.13 -20.87 -6.59
N GLU A 162 -7.36 -21.55 -7.43
CA GLU A 162 -7.80 -22.06 -8.73
C GLU A 162 -7.99 -23.58 -8.63
N ILE A 163 -9.24 -24.04 -8.76
CA ILE A 163 -9.60 -25.45 -8.83
C ILE A 163 -9.74 -25.84 -10.29
N GLY A 164 -8.88 -26.74 -10.76
CA GLY A 164 -8.82 -27.21 -12.14
C GLY A 164 -10.03 -28.05 -12.57
N ALA A 165 -10.23 -28.15 -13.88
CA ALA A 165 -11.40 -28.82 -14.46
C ALA A 165 -11.51 -30.27 -13.98
N ASN A 166 -12.72 -30.71 -13.63
CA ASN A 166 -12.99 -32.05 -13.08
C ASN A 166 -12.20 -32.44 -11.82
N ALA A 167 -11.54 -31.50 -11.12
CA ALA A 167 -10.93 -31.80 -9.84
C ALA A 167 -12.01 -32.08 -8.77
N VAL A 168 -11.68 -32.91 -7.79
CA VAL A 168 -12.55 -33.25 -6.67
C VAL A 168 -11.87 -32.88 -5.36
N ILE A 169 -12.51 -32.02 -4.57
CA ILE A 169 -12.11 -31.71 -3.20
C ILE A 169 -12.98 -32.55 -2.27
N LEU A 170 -12.37 -33.46 -1.51
CA LEU A 170 -13.10 -34.33 -0.58
C LEU A 170 -13.70 -33.55 0.61
N PRO A 171 -14.68 -34.13 1.32
CA PRO A 171 -15.27 -33.49 2.49
C PRO A 171 -14.23 -33.13 3.54
N ASP A 172 -14.52 -32.06 4.31
CA ASP A 172 -13.70 -31.59 5.44
C ASP A 172 -12.27 -31.12 5.08
N VAL A 173 -11.94 -31.06 3.79
CA VAL A 173 -10.63 -30.60 3.32
C VAL A 173 -10.55 -29.07 3.34
N ILE A 174 -9.46 -28.57 3.91
CA ILE A 174 -9.07 -27.15 3.87
C ILE A 174 -7.99 -26.95 2.82
N VAL A 175 -8.28 -26.14 1.81
CA VAL A 175 -7.31 -25.66 0.82
C VAL A 175 -7.00 -24.20 1.14
N GLY A 176 -5.73 -23.87 1.33
CA GLY A 176 -5.26 -22.52 1.60
C GLY A 176 -5.52 -21.54 0.45
N ALA A 177 -5.09 -20.29 0.64
CA ALA A 177 -5.20 -19.24 -0.36
C ALA A 177 -4.14 -19.40 -1.45
N ASP A 178 -4.40 -18.84 -2.63
CA ASP A 178 -3.47 -18.80 -3.76
C ASP A 178 -2.98 -20.20 -4.20
N CYS A 179 -3.78 -21.25 -3.97
CA CYS A 179 -3.47 -22.61 -4.38
C CYS A 179 -3.84 -22.85 -5.84
N LYS A 180 -3.19 -23.85 -6.45
CA LYS A 180 -3.55 -24.37 -7.77
C LYS A 180 -3.78 -25.87 -7.69
N ILE A 181 -5.02 -26.28 -7.93
CA ILE A 181 -5.41 -27.68 -8.00
C ILE A 181 -5.46 -28.07 -9.48
N GLY A 182 -4.63 -29.03 -9.88
CA GLY A 182 -4.57 -29.50 -11.27
C GLY A 182 -5.90 -30.11 -11.73
N ALA A 183 -6.14 -30.08 -13.04
CA ALA A 183 -7.31 -30.73 -13.63
C ALA A 183 -7.34 -32.24 -13.28
N GLY A 184 -8.53 -32.76 -12.98
CA GLY A 184 -8.75 -34.15 -12.59
C GLY A 184 -8.12 -34.58 -11.25
N ALA A 185 -7.54 -33.66 -10.48
CA ALA A 185 -6.91 -34.01 -9.21
C ALA A 185 -7.95 -34.37 -8.14
N VAL A 186 -7.62 -35.32 -7.26
CA VAL A 186 -8.47 -35.69 -6.12
C VAL A 186 -7.76 -35.28 -4.83
N VAL A 187 -8.20 -34.18 -4.23
CA VAL A 187 -7.61 -33.62 -3.02
C VAL A 187 -8.19 -34.34 -1.81
N THR A 188 -7.35 -35.13 -1.16
CA THR A 188 -7.73 -36.02 -0.05
C THR A 188 -7.28 -35.52 1.33
N ARG A 189 -6.51 -34.43 1.38
CA ARG A 189 -5.90 -33.87 2.59
C ARG A 189 -5.80 -32.36 2.46
N ASN A 190 -5.68 -31.68 3.60
CA ASN A 190 -5.49 -30.24 3.65
C ASN A 190 -4.25 -29.80 2.86
N ILE A 191 -4.35 -28.64 2.21
CA ILE A 191 -3.31 -28.06 1.35
C ILE A 191 -2.96 -26.67 1.88
N ASP A 192 -1.67 -26.44 2.16
CA ASP A 192 -1.18 -25.13 2.58
C ASP A 192 -1.29 -24.09 1.45
N SER A 193 -1.47 -22.82 1.82
CA SER A 193 -1.51 -21.69 0.88
C SER A 193 -0.30 -21.67 -0.07
N HIS A 194 -0.49 -21.13 -1.26
CA HIS A 194 0.52 -21.04 -2.33
C HIS A 194 1.02 -22.39 -2.88
N THR A 195 0.35 -23.50 -2.55
CA THR A 195 0.74 -24.83 -3.03
C THR A 195 0.08 -25.17 -4.37
N THR A 196 0.84 -25.82 -5.26
CA THR A 196 0.30 -26.45 -6.48
C THR A 196 0.28 -27.97 -6.33
N VAL A 197 -0.89 -28.58 -6.48
CA VAL A 197 -1.08 -30.04 -6.39
C VAL A 197 -1.73 -30.62 -7.64
N ALA A 198 -1.43 -31.87 -7.99
CA ALA A 198 -2.17 -32.62 -9.01
C ALA A 198 -2.09 -34.13 -8.75
N GLY A 199 -2.90 -34.89 -9.49
CA GLY A 199 -2.92 -36.36 -9.45
C GLY A 199 -4.02 -36.93 -8.55
N VAL A 200 -4.04 -38.27 -8.47
CA VAL A 200 -5.00 -39.05 -7.69
C VAL A 200 -4.23 -40.07 -6.85
N PRO A 201 -4.07 -39.87 -5.53
CA PRO A 201 -4.45 -38.67 -4.78
C PRO A 201 -3.57 -37.47 -5.15
N ALA A 202 -4.10 -36.25 -4.97
CA ALA A 202 -3.38 -35.02 -5.27
C ALA A 202 -2.13 -34.89 -4.39
N ARG A 203 -0.98 -34.66 -5.01
CA ARG A 203 0.29 -34.43 -4.33
C ARG A 203 0.89 -33.13 -4.81
N SER A 204 1.66 -32.48 -3.94
CA SER A 204 2.41 -31.28 -4.32
C SER A 204 3.33 -31.59 -5.49
N ILE A 205 3.16 -30.84 -6.58
CA ILE A 205 4.03 -30.89 -7.76
C ILE A 205 5.34 -30.15 -7.47
N THR A 206 5.40 -29.41 -6.37
CA THR A 206 6.52 -28.52 -6.04
C THR A 206 7.29 -28.99 -4.82
N LYS A 207 8.35 -29.78 -5.08
CA LYS A 207 9.50 -29.93 -4.17
C LYS A 207 10.75 -29.15 -4.63
N SER A 208 10.66 -28.25 -5.63
CA SER A 208 11.81 -27.46 -6.14
C SER A 208 11.57 -25.97 -6.40
N SER A 209 10.39 -25.39 -6.14
CA SER A 209 10.05 -24.01 -6.55
C SER A 209 10.46 -22.90 -5.58
N ASN A 210 10.57 -23.17 -4.27
CA ASN A 210 10.92 -22.12 -3.30
C ASN A 210 12.33 -21.58 -3.50
N ASN A 211 13.31 -22.43 -3.83
CA ASN A 211 14.68 -21.97 -4.07
C ASN A 211 14.80 -21.14 -5.34
N ALA A 212 14.11 -21.54 -6.42
CA ALA A 212 14.11 -20.78 -7.68
C ALA A 212 13.41 -19.42 -7.53
N PHE A 213 12.29 -19.36 -6.80
CA PHE A 213 11.60 -18.11 -6.51
C PHE A 213 12.45 -17.18 -5.62
N LYS A 214 13.01 -17.70 -4.51
CA LYS A 214 13.92 -16.96 -3.64
C LYS A 214 15.12 -16.42 -4.42
N LEU A 215 15.73 -17.26 -5.27
CA LEU A 215 16.86 -16.86 -6.11
C LEU A 215 16.47 -15.73 -7.07
N LYS A 216 15.33 -15.84 -7.77
CA LYS A 216 14.82 -14.78 -8.64
C LYS A 216 14.56 -13.47 -7.87
N SER A 217 13.98 -13.56 -6.67
CA SER A 217 13.72 -12.38 -5.84
C SER A 217 15.02 -11.71 -5.38
N LYS A 218 16.01 -12.49 -4.92
CA LYS A 218 17.34 -11.97 -4.55
C LYS A 218 18.06 -11.30 -5.72
N ILE A 219 18.02 -11.92 -6.91
CA ILE A 219 18.60 -11.33 -8.13
C ILE A 219 17.89 -10.02 -8.47
N ARG A 220 16.55 -10.00 -8.49
CA ARG A 220 15.76 -8.79 -8.76
C ARG A 220 16.11 -7.66 -7.80
N ASN A 221 16.17 -7.93 -6.50
CA ASN A 221 16.47 -6.94 -5.48
C ASN A 221 17.92 -6.43 -5.59
N LEU A 222 18.88 -7.32 -5.88
CA LEU A 222 20.27 -6.95 -6.13
C LEU A 222 20.39 -5.99 -7.33
N LEU A 223 19.76 -6.34 -8.46
CA LEU A 223 19.73 -5.50 -9.65
C LEU A 223 19.04 -4.16 -9.39
N TYR A 224 17.95 -4.17 -8.61
CA TYR A 224 17.27 -2.95 -8.18
C TYR A 224 18.19 -2.04 -7.37
N HIS A 225 18.89 -2.57 -6.35
CA HIS A 225 19.84 -1.79 -5.55
C HIS A 225 20.99 -1.22 -6.39
N ILE A 226 21.53 -1.98 -7.35
CA ILE A 226 22.55 -1.47 -8.28
C ILE A 226 22.00 -0.31 -9.11
N ARG A 227 20.76 -0.42 -9.60
CA ARG A 227 20.12 0.58 -10.46
C ARG A 227 19.83 1.89 -9.74
N ILE A 228 19.39 1.84 -8.48
CA ILE A 228 19.00 3.03 -7.72
C ILE A 228 20.14 3.68 -6.93
N ALA A 229 21.29 2.99 -6.82
CA ALA A 229 22.39 3.44 -5.99
C ALA A 229 22.95 4.79 -6.43
N ASP A 230 23.13 5.70 -5.46
CA ASP A 230 23.88 6.94 -5.68
C ASP A 230 25.38 6.66 -5.53
N PHE A 231 26.02 6.25 -6.63
CA PHE A 231 27.44 5.92 -6.62
C PHE A 231 28.37 7.08 -6.26
N ARG A 232 27.93 8.34 -6.39
CA ARG A 232 28.72 9.50 -5.95
C ARG A 232 28.74 9.55 -4.43
N LYS A 233 27.56 9.53 -3.82
CA LYS A 233 27.38 9.50 -2.36
C LYS A 233 28.06 8.27 -1.74
N LEU A 234 27.94 7.10 -2.36
CA LEU A 234 28.59 5.88 -1.86
C LEU A 234 30.12 5.99 -1.87
N ARG A 235 30.72 6.66 -2.86
CA ARG A 235 32.19 6.88 -2.89
C ARG A 235 32.63 7.81 -1.78
N GLU A 236 31.85 8.85 -1.49
CA GLU A 236 32.08 9.74 -0.35
C GLU A 236 32.01 8.96 0.97
N TYR A 237 30.99 8.14 1.14
CA TYR A 237 30.84 7.27 2.32
C TYR A 237 32.00 6.27 2.47
N ASN A 238 32.39 5.61 1.38
CA ASN A 238 33.50 4.67 1.40
C ASN A 238 34.85 5.34 1.70
N HIS A 239 35.07 6.54 1.17
CA HIS A 239 36.27 7.31 1.47
C HIS A 239 36.28 7.78 2.92
N TYR A 240 35.14 8.24 3.45
CA TYR A 240 34.99 8.64 4.84
C TYR A 240 35.27 7.46 5.81
N VAL A 241 34.68 6.30 5.55
CA VAL A 241 34.78 5.15 6.46
C VAL A 241 36.13 4.43 6.37
N PHE A 242 36.66 4.24 5.15
CA PHE A 242 37.82 3.38 4.91
C PHE A 242 39.06 4.11 4.37
N GLY A 243 38.98 5.43 4.14
CA GLY A 243 40.02 6.19 3.46
C GLY A 243 40.16 5.89 1.96
N LYS A 244 39.32 5.00 1.39
CA LYS A 244 39.45 4.49 0.02
C LYS A 244 38.51 5.20 -0.95
N ARG A 245 39.02 5.64 -2.10
CA ARG A 245 38.18 6.19 -3.19
C ARG A 245 37.45 5.10 -3.99
N LYS A 246 38.01 3.88 -4.04
CA LYS A 246 37.41 2.73 -4.74
C LYS A 246 36.42 2.02 -3.83
N LEU A 247 35.19 1.86 -4.33
CA LEU A 247 34.12 1.13 -3.64
C LEU A 247 34.46 -0.34 -3.44
N MET A 248 34.13 -0.87 -2.27
CA MET A 248 34.22 -2.30 -1.97
C MET A 248 33.00 -3.05 -2.50
N PHE A 249 32.87 -3.11 -3.83
CA PHE A 249 31.70 -3.65 -4.52
C PHE A 249 31.33 -5.07 -4.05
N LEU A 250 32.31 -5.95 -3.83
CA LEU A 250 32.03 -7.32 -3.39
C LEU A 250 31.34 -7.36 -2.02
N GLU A 251 31.71 -6.47 -1.10
CA GLU A 251 31.05 -6.37 0.21
C GLU A 251 29.62 -5.83 0.07
N LEU A 252 29.43 -4.78 -0.74
CA LEU A 252 28.11 -4.19 -1.00
C LEU A 252 27.16 -5.21 -1.65
N LEU A 253 27.63 -5.93 -2.65
CA LEU A 253 26.88 -7.00 -3.31
C LEU A 253 26.57 -8.13 -2.34
N SER A 254 27.53 -8.56 -1.51
CA SER A 254 27.34 -9.59 -0.49
C SER A 254 26.26 -9.21 0.53
N HIS A 255 26.28 -7.98 1.05
CA HIS A 255 25.28 -7.52 2.03
C HIS A 255 23.89 -7.33 1.41
N SER A 256 23.84 -6.85 0.17
CA SER A 256 22.59 -6.80 -0.60
C SER A 256 22.00 -8.19 -0.82
N TRP A 257 22.85 -9.17 -1.14
CA TRP A 257 22.45 -10.55 -1.35
C TRP A 257 22.02 -11.27 -0.06
N MET A 258 22.79 -11.13 1.01
CA MET A 258 22.57 -11.83 2.27
C MET A 258 21.43 -11.23 3.09
N TYR A 259 21.32 -9.90 3.11
CA TYR A 259 20.42 -9.19 4.03
C TYR A 259 19.37 -8.32 3.33
N GLY A 260 19.39 -8.21 2.00
CA GLY A 260 18.48 -7.32 1.27
C GLY A 260 18.73 -5.82 1.53
N ALA A 261 19.94 -5.47 1.98
CA ALA A 261 20.37 -4.11 2.22
C ALA A 261 20.64 -3.37 0.91
N SER A 262 20.13 -2.14 0.78
CA SER A 262 20.66 -1.25 -0.26
C SER A 262 22.11 -0.90 0.06
N PHE A 263 22.83 -0.37 -0.93
CA PHE A 263 24.23 0.02 -0.72
C PHE A 263 24.35 1.16 0.28
N GLU A 264 23.37 2.05 0.35
CA GLU A 264 23.28 3.11 1.37
C GLU A 264 23.04 2.51 2.76
N ASN A 265 22.15 1.51 2.89
CA ASN A 265 21.90 0.85 4.17
C ASN A 265 23.18 0.23 4.76
N TYR A 266 24.07 -0.31 3.94
CA TYR A 266 25.35 -0.85 4.41
C TYR A 266 26.15 0.18 5.21
N TYR A 267 26.25 1.41 4.71
CA TYR A 267 26.99 2.48 5.38
C TYR A 267 26.17 3.16 6.48
N GLU A 268 24.91 3.48 6.20
CA GLU A 268 24.02 4.19 7.12
C GLU A 268 23.79 3.38 8.41
N LEU A 269 23.49 2.09 8.31
CA LEU A 269 23.32 1.18 9.46
C LEU A 269 24.65 0.67 10.03
N GLN A 270 25.78 1.15 9.51
CA GLN A 270 27.13 0.76 9.92
C GLN A 270 27.36 -0.76 9.93
N PHE A 271 26.89 -1.47 8.91
CA PHE A 271 27.01 -2.94 8.82
C PHE A 271 28.47 -3.40 8.80
N PHE A 272 29.39 -2.55 8.35
CA PHE A 272 30.84 -2.79 8.42
C PHE A 272 31.40 -2.86 9.85
N LYS A 273 30.64 -2.46 10.88
CA LYS A 273 31.00 -2.61 12.30
C LYS A 273 30.27 -3.76 13.00
N LYS A 274 29.38 -4.46 12.30
CA LYS A 274 28.42 -5.40 12.90
C LYS A 274 28.72 -6.83 12.48
N SER A 275 28.46 -7.75 13.39
CA SER A 275 28.47 -9.19 13.12
C SER A 275 27.31 -9.59 12.21
N ARG A 276 27.39 -10.79 11.61
CA ARG A 276 26.32 -11.32 10.75
C ARG A 276 24.99 -11.50 11.49
N THR A 277 25.04 -11.83 12.79
CA THR A 277 23.86 -12.00 13.64
C THR A 277 23.19 -10.66 13.91
N GLU A 278 23.96 -9.62 14.22
CA GLU A 278 23.45 -8.26 14.38
C GLU A 278 22.84 -7.74 13.08
N CYS A 279 23.53 -7.88 11.93
CA CYS A 279 23.00 -7.44 10.64
C CYS A 279 21.63 -8.06 10.31
N ARG A 280 21.38 -9.31 10.72
CA ARG A 280 20.10 -10.00 10.50
C ARG A 280 18.94 -9.45 11.31
N GLN A 281 19.20 -8.70 12.39
CA GLN A 281 18.17 -8.09 13.21
C GLN A 281 17.62 -6.81 12.58
N TYR A 282 18.32 -6.22 11.61
CA TYR A 282 17.87 -5.00 10.96
C TYR A 282 16.86 -5.29 9.86
N LEU A 283 15.82 -4.47 9.82
CA LEU A 283 14.93 -4.37 8.68
C LEU A 283 15.69 -3.56 7.61
N THR A 284 15.83 -4.12 6.41
CA THR A 284 16.56 -3.52 5.28
C THR A 284 15.61 -3.08 4.18
N SER A 285 16.10 -2.33 3.18
CA SER A 285 15.28 -1.84 2.06
C SER A 285 14.41 -2.93 1.41
N SER A 286 14.98 -4.09 1.08
CA SER A 286 14.20 -5.18 0.47
C SER A 286 13.17 -5.79 1.43
N LEU A 287 13.52 -5.98 2.70
CA LEU A 287 12.59 -6.51 3.70
C LEU A 287 11.45 -5.52 4.00
N ARG A 288 11.71 -4.22 3.95
CA ARG A 288 10.66 -3.19 4.01
C ARG A 288 9.65 -3.34 2.89
N HIS A 289 10.14 -3.46 1.67
CA HIS A 289 9.27 -3.61 0.50
C HIS A 289 8.38 -4.83 0.66
N GLU A 290 8.93 -5.90 1.23
CA GLU A 290 8.18 -7.11 1.53
C GLU A 290 7.15 -6.91 2.64
N LEU A 291 7.47 -6.19 3.72
CA LEU A 291 6.51 -5.78 4.74
C LEU A 291 5.33 -5.04 4.09
N THR A 292 5.59 -3.91 3.44
CA THR A 292 4.57 -3.09 2.79
C THR A 292 3.73 -3.91 1.80
N ARG A 293 4.36 -4.80 1.01
CA ARG A 293 3.66 -5.66 0.04
C ARG A 293 2.70 -6.66 0.70
N GLN A 294 3.06 -7.20 1.87
CA GLN A 294 2.25 -8.21 2.55
C GLN A 294 1.13 -7.59 3.39
N VAL A 295 1.34 -6.41 3.99
CA VAL A 295 0.39 -5.84 4.96
C VAL A 295 -0.39 -4.62 4.48
N ASN A 296 0.06 -3.93 3.43
CA ASN A 296 -0.62 -2.73 2.94
C ASN A 296 -1.32 -3.00 1.61
N ASP A 297 -2.62 -2.70 1.58
CA ASP A 297 -3.39 -2.66 0.35
C ASP A 297 -2.89 -1.53 -0.57
N PRO A 298 -2.44 -1.84 -1.80
CA PRO A 298 -1.85 -0.84 -2.67
C PRO A 298 -2.86 0.20 -3.18
N CYS A 299 -4.16 -0.12 -3.22
CA CYS A 299 -5.21 0.77 -3.71
C CYS A 299 -5.60 1.78 -2.64
N GLU A 300 -5.79 1.32 -1.40
CA GLU A 300 -6.06 2.22 -0.27
C GLU A 300 -4.82 3.06 0.07
N ALA A 301 -3.60 2.51 -0.10
CA ALA A 301 -2.36 3.27 0.04
C ALA A 301 -2.21 4.43 -0.96
N LEU A 302 -3.04 4.51 -2.02
CA LEU A 302 -3.08 5.69 -2.89
C LEU A 302 -3.55 6.94 -2.14
N VAL A 303 -4.36 6.79 -1.09
CA VAL A 303 -4.75 7.91 -0.21
C VAL A 303 -3.52 8.60 0.38
N LEU A 304 -2.46 7.84 0.69
CA LEU A 304 -1.22 8.39 1.24
C LEU A 304 -0.27 8.98 0.17
N LYS A 305 -0.53 8.71 -1.11
CA LYS A 305 0.33 9.13 -2.24
C LYS A 305 -0.20 10.36 -2.96
N ASP A 306 -1.50 10.61 -2.83
CA ASP A 306 -2.17 11.77 -3.40
C ASP A 306 -2.56 12.73 -2.28
N LYS A 307 -1.97 13.92 -2.26
CA LYS A 307 -2.20 14.88 -1.18
C LYS A 307 -3.61 15.45 -1.15
N VAL A 308 -4.32 15.50 -2.27
CA VAL A 308 -5.72 15.96 -2.32
C VAL A 308 -6.60 14.91 -1.67
N ARG A 309 -6.45 13.65 -2.07
CA ARG A 309 -7.20 12.54 -1.47
C ARG A 309 -6.87 12.36 0.01
N PHE A 310 -5.62 12.58 0.39
CA PHE A 310 -5.21 12.62 1.79
C PHE A 310 -5.99 13.71 2.54
N SER A 311 -6.04 14.94 2.01
CA SER A 311 -6.75 16.02 2.70
C SER A 311 -8.26 15.77 2.83
N GLU A 312 -8.89 15.14 1.84
CA GLU A 312 -10.31 14.76 1.90
C GLU A 312 -10.59 13.72 2.99
N VAL A 313 -9.76 12.67 3.09
CA VAL A 313 -9.95 11.58 4.07
C VAL A 313 -9.65 12.01 5.50
N PHE A 314 -8.75 12.98 5.67
CA PHE A 314 -8.22 13.40 6.97
C PHE A 314 -8.59 14.83 7.37
N GLU A 315 -9.53 15.49 6.68
CA GLU A 315 -9.83 16.92 6.79
C GLU A 315 -9.94 17.43 8.24
N ASP A 316 -10.73 16.75 9.08
CA ASP A 316 -11.01 17.13 10.47
C ASP A 316 -9.81 17.01 11.42
N ILE A 317 -8.74 16.29 11.02
CA ILE A 317 -7.53 16.10 11.84
C ILE A 317 -6.29 16.83 11.30
N LEU A 318 -6.40 17.54 10.17
CA LEU A 318 -5.29 18.33 9.62
C LEU A 318 -4.99 19.58 10.45
N GLY A 319 -6.01 20.10 11.16
CA GLY A 319 -5.91 21.30 12.01
C GLY A 319 -5.64 22.61 11.26
N ARG A 320 -5.67 22.60 9.92
CA ARG A 320 -5.34 23.74 9.07
C ARG A 320 -6.16 23.71 7.80
N ARG A 321 -6.36 24.87 7.17
CA ARG A 321 -7.00 24.91 5.86
C ARG A 321 -6.08 24.34 4.78
N VAL A 322 -6.67 23.54 3.91
CA VAL A 322 -6.04 22.96 2.73
C VAL A 322 -6.96 23.22 1.53
N MET A 323 -6.41 23.71 0.44
CA MET A 323 -7.18 24.05 -0.77
C MET A 323 -6.43 23.63 -2.03
N THR A 324 -7.20 23.25 -3.03
CA THR A 324 -6.80 23.15 -4.43
C THR A 324 -6.84 24.52 -5.11
N PHE A 325 -6.16 24.65 -6.26
CA PHE A 325 -6.24 25.89 -7.03
C PHE A 325 -7.66 26.17 -7.55
N ASP A 326 -8.44 25.14 -7.83
CA ASP A 326 -9.85 25.28 -8.25
C ASP A 326 -10.72 25.90 -7.15
N GLU A 327 -10.56 25.46 -5.90
CA GLU A 327 -11.25 26.04 -4.76
C GLU A 327 -10.87 27.50 -4.54
N ILE A 328 -9.59 27.84 -4.68
CA ILE A 328 -9.14 29.24 -4.62
C ILE A 328 -9.85 30.08 -5.69
N LYS A 329 -9.90 29.61 -6.95
CA LYS A 329 -10.60 30.31 -8.05
C LYS A 329 -12.09 30.51 -7.76
N ARG A 330 -12.78 29.49 -7.22
CA ARG A 330 -14.21 29.57 -6.90
C ARG A 330 -14.52 30.52 -5.75
N GLN A 331 -13.61 30.63 -4.78
CA GLN A 331 -13.84 31.39 -3.54
C GLN A 331 -13.19 32.79 -3.54
N MET A 332 -12.36 33.14 -4.53
CA MET A 332 -11.61 34.42 -4.52
C MET A 332 -12.46 35.70 -4.61
N HIS A 333 -13.74 35.57 -4.97
CA HIS A 333 -14.68 36.69 -5.02
C HIS A 333 -15.62 36.73 -3.80
N ASP A 334 -15.52 35.77 -2.90
CA ASP A 334 -16.35 35.73 -1.69
C ASP A 334 -15.95 36.87 -0.74
N PRO A 335 -16.85 37.83 -0.43
CA PRO A 335 -16.59 38.91 0.51
C PRO A 335 -16.35 38.42 1.95
N TYR A 336 -16.72 37.17 2.27
CA TYR A 336 -16.44 36.51 3.55
C TYR A 336 -15.19 35.62 3.51
N SER A 337 -14.39 35.67 2.43
CA SER A 337 -13.15 34.90 2.35
C SER A 337 -12.19 35.30 3.48
N ILE A 338 -11.89 34.32 4.34
CA ILE A 338 -11.03 34.49 5.52
C ILE A 338 -9.59 34.79 5.06
N SER A 339 -8.92 35.75 5.72
CA SER A 339 -7.51 36.08 5.49
C SER A 339 -6.61 34.87 5.74
N ILE A 340 -5.68 34.59 4.83
CA ILE A 340 -4.71 33.50 4.96
C ILE A 340 -3.32 34.09 5.08
N ASN A 341 -2.90 34.39 6.30
CA ASN A 341 -1.65 35.13 6.53
C ASN A 341 -0.45 34.42 5.90
N GLU A 342 -0.22 33.13 6.15
CA GLU A 342 0.95 32.43 5.61
C GLU A 342 0.55 31.11 4.93
N VAL A 343 1.01 30.90 3.69
CA VAL A 343 0.69 29.71 2.87
C VAL A 343 1.96 28.90 2.62
N VAL A 344 1.83 27.57 2.60
CA VAL A 344 2.83 26.64 2.08
C VAL A 344 2.24 25.99 0.83
N ILE A 345 2.97 26.09 -0.29
CA ILE A 345 2.52 25.54 -1.58
C ILE A 345 3.31 24.26 -1.84
N LYS A 346 2.62 23.11 -1.91
CA LYS A 346 3.25 21.79 -2.04
C LYS A 346 2.79 21.09 -3.32
N PRO A 347 3.69 20.43 -4.07
CA PRO A 347 3.26 19.59 -5.19
C PRO A 347 2.31 18.49 -4.70
N ILE A 348 1.21 18.25 -5.42
CA ILE A 348 0.23 17.19 -5.09
C ILE A 348 0.91 15.82 -5.12
N LYS A 349 1.84 15.62 -6.06
CA LYS A 349 2.66 14.41 -6.21
C LYS A 349 4.12 14.74 -5.94
N GLY A 350 4.78 13.93 -5.13
CA GLY A 350 6.20 14.11 -4.80
C GLY A 350 6.54 13.58 -3.42
N GLN A 351 7.84 13.55 -3.09
CA GLN A 351 8.37 13.10 -1.80
C GLN A 351 9.53 13.99 -1.34
N ALA A 352 9.91 13.86 -0.07
CA ALA A 352 11.10 14.48 0.53
C ALA A 352 11.15 16.03 0.49
N GLY A 353 9.99 16.69 0.32
CA GLY A 353 9.89 18.15 0.31
C GLY A 353 10.41 18.82 -0.96
N GLN A 354 10.68 18.07 -2.03
CA GLN A 354 11.07 18.65 -3.31
C GLN A 354 9.92 19.47 -3.92
N GLY A 355 10.23 20.66 -4.42
CA GLY A 355 9.26 21.54 -5.07
C GLY A 355 8.33 22.31 -4.13
N ILE A 356 8.51 22.23 -2.80
CA ILE A 356 7.75 23.06 -1.86
C ILE A 356 8.16 24.53 -2.02
N ILE A 357 7.17 25.40 -2.15
CA ILE A 357 7.35 26.86 -2.24
C ILE A 357 6.85 27.49 -0.94
N PHE A 358 7.69 28.37 -0.40
CA PHE A 358 7.38 29.20 0.78
C PHE A 358 7.37 30.66 0.33
N PRO A 359 6.19 31.22 0.00
CA PRO A 359 6.04 32.65 -0.28
C PRO A 359 6.65 33.50 0.84
N MET A 360 7.34 34.58 0.47
CA MET A 360 7.93 35.53 1.43
C MET A 360 6.99 36.69 1.78
N GLN A 361 5.69 36.55 1.48
CA GLN A 361 4.68 37.56 1.70
C GLN A 361 3.45 36.93 2.36
N ASN A 362 2.68 37.77 3.06
CA ASN A 362 1.41 37.36 3.64
C ASN A 362 0.24 37.63 2.68
N PHE A 363 -0.81 36.84 2.77
CA PHE A 363 -2.01 37.01 1.93
C PHE A 363 -3.22 37.44 2.78
N THR A 364 -3.72 38.64 2.54
CA THR A 364 -4.91 39.14 3.25
C THR A 364 -6.22 38.69 2.62
N SER A 365 -6.18 38.15 1.39
CA SER A 365 -7.35 37.62 0.68
C SER A 365 -7.00 36.47 -0.27
N LEU A 366 -7.99 35.64 -0.61
CA LEU A 366 -7.84 34.59 -1.63
C LEU A 366 -7.53 35.15 -3.01
N ARG A 367 -8.01 36.36 -3.34
CA ARG A 367 -7.66 37.04 -4.60
C ARG A 367 -6.17 37.35 -4.68
N GLN A 368 -5.59 37.88 -3.59
CA GLN A 368 -4.16 38.16 -3.55
C GLN A 368 -3.32 36.88 -3.69
N LEU A 369 -3.76 35.77 -3.07
CA LEU A 369 -3.12 34.47 -3.23
C LEU A 369 -3.22 33.97 -4.67
N HIS A 370 -4.41 34.05 -5.27
CA HIS A 370 -4.64 33.67 -6.67
C HIS A 370 -3.70 34.41 -7.63
N ASP A 371 -3.61 35.73 -7.52
CA ASP A 371 -2.81 36.57 -8.43
C ASP A 371 -1.30 36.29 -8.28
N TYR A 372 -0.84 36.03 -7.05
CA TYR A 372 0.53 35.57 -6.79
C TYR A 372 0.81 34.21 -7.43
N VAL A 373 -0.12 33.27 -7.29
CA VAL A 373 0.02 31.91 -7.83
C VAL A 373 0.11 31.92 -9.34
N ILE A 374 -0.77 32.66 -10.03
CA ILE A 374 -0.74 32.76 -11.51
C ILE A 374 0.56 33.38 -12.00
N SER A 375 1.08 34.39 -11.30
CA SER A 375 2.32 35.06 -11.69
C SER A 375 3.59 34.26 -11.40
N THR A 376 3.56 33.34 -10.42
CA THR A 376 4.78 32.68 -9.90
C THR A 376 4.83 31.17 -10.21
N VAL A 377 3.69 30.50 -10.34
CA VAL A 377 3.59 29.04 -10.46
C VAL A 377 3.12 28.65 -11.85
N LYS A 378 3.98 27.99 -12.63
CA LYS A 378 3.70 27.62 -14.04
C LYS A 378 2.51 26.66 -14.21
N LYS A 379 2.23 25.82 -13.21
CA LYS A 379 1.16 24.82 -13.25
C LYS A 379 0.42 24.76 -11.90
N PRO A 380 -0.44 25.75 -11.60
CA PRO A 380 -1.09 25.86 -10.30
C PRO A 380 -1.89 24.62 -9.89
N ASP A 381 -2.55 23.96 -10.84
CA ASP A 381 -3.37 22.76 -10.58
C ASP A 381 -2.55 21.51 -10.18
N GLU A 382 -1.21 21.53 -10.28
CA GLU A 382 -0.33 20.46 -9.79
C GLU A 382 0.09 20.65 -8.31
N TYR A 383 -0.44 21.68 -7.63
CA TYR A 383 -0.09 22.04 -6.26
C TYR A 383 -1.30 22.07 -5.32
N LEU A 384 -1.00 21.88 -4.05
CA LEU A 384 -1.88 22.04 -2.91
C LEU A 384 -1.43 23.25 -2.09
N TYR A 385 -2.40 24.01 -1.59
CA TYR A 385 -2.18 25.26 -0.87
C TYR A 385 -2.64 25.08 0.56
N GLU A 386 -1.69 25.09 1.49
CA GLU A 386 -1.95 24.81 2.90
C GLU A 386 -1.64 26.05 3.75
N GLU A 387 -2.43 26.30 4.78
CA GLU A 387 -2.05 27.25 5.84
C GLU A 387 -0.74 26.80 6.51
N ARG A 388 0.16 27.76 6.75
CA ARG A 388 1.41 27.47 7.42
C ARG A 388 1.16 27.13 8.88
N ILE A 389 1.64 25.96 9.30
CA ILE A 389 1.59 25.54 10.70
C ILE A 389 2.66 26.26 11.50
N ILE A 390 2.23 26.84 12.62
CA ILE A 390 3.10 27.41 13.64
C ILE A 390 3.30 26.35 14.73
N GLN A 391 4.55 25.91 14.90
CA GLN A 391 4.90 24.90 15.88
C GLN A 391 4.91 25.45 17.31
N HIS A 392 4.67 24.57 18.27
CA HIS A 392 4.71 24.87 19.69
C HIS A 392 6.07 25.46 20.09
N SER A 393 6.04 26.47 20.97
CA SER A 393 7.20 27.21 21.49
C SER A 393 8.35 26.32 21.96
N ALA A 394 8.07 25.26 22.72
CA ALA A 394 9.03 24.23 23.11
C ALA A 394 9.84 23.63 21.93
N LEU A 395 9.18 23.24 20.83
CA LEU A 395 9.87 22.73 19.64
C LEU A 395 10.53 23.84 18.83
N ASN A 396 9.96 25.05 18.88
CA ASN A 396 10.53 26.22 18.22
C ASN A 396 11.90 26.62 18.76
N LYS A 397 12.16 26.37 20.07
CA LYS A 397 13.50 26.54 20.66
C LYS A 397 14.54 25.60 20.04
N LEU A 398 14.15 24.36 19.72
CA LEU A 398 15.07 23.38 19.12
C LEU A 398 15.51 23.82 17.73
N ASN A 399 14.57 24.15 16.85
CA ASN A 399 14.90 24.76 15.57
C ASN A 399 13.72 25.61 15.05
N PRO A 400 13.86 26.95 14.97
CA PRO A 400 12.83 27.82 14.42
C PRO A 400 12.82 27.90 12.88
N SER A 401 13.90 27.45 12.22
CA SER A 401 14.06 27.57 10.76
C SER A 401 13.28 26.52 9.96
N SER A 402 12.79 25.48 10.62
CA SER A 402 11.97 24.42 10.02
C SER A 402 10.95 23.89 11.02
N LEU A 403 9.88 23.30 10.50
CA LEU A 403 8.90 22.59 11.31
C LEU A 403 9.52 21.29 11.83
N ASN A 404 9.59 21.13 13.15
CA ASN A 404 10.02 19.89 13.80
C ASN A 404 8.80 18.99 13.99
N THR A 405 8.91 17.73 13.60
CA THR A 405 7.76 16.82 13.54
C THR A 405 8.03 15.50 14.26
N LEU A 406 6.96 14.92 14.80
CA LEU A 406 6.96 13.55 15.27
C LEU A 406 6.66 12.62 14.12
N ARG A 407 7.51 11.63 13.91
CA ARG A 407 7.21 10.44 13.12
C ARG A 407 6.69 9.35 14.04
N ILE A 408 5.42 9.00 13.92
CA ILE A 408 4.75 7.95 14.70
C ILE A 408 4.46 6.77 13.79
N VAL A 409 5.08 5.61 14.03
CA VAL A 409 4.82 4.39 13.25
C VAL A 409 3.74 3.57 13.94
N THR A 410 2.68 3.31 13.18
CA THR A 410 1.55 2.51 13.62
C THR A 410 1.49 1.20 12.85
N TYR A 411 0.99 0.17 13.52
CA TYR A 411 0.55 -1.07 12.93
C TYR A 411 -0.89 -1.35 13.36
N TYR A 412 -1.78 -1.55 12.40
CA TYR A 412 -3.16 -1.94 12.65
C TYR A 412 -3.32 -3.45 12.48
N ASP A 413 -3.70 -4.12 13.57
CA ASP A 413 -4.07 -5.51 13.59
C ASP A 413 -5.57 -5.66 13.42
N GLU A 414 -5.97 -6.04 12.21
CA GLU A 414 -7.38 -6.26 11.84
C GLU A 414 -8.00 -7.42 12.63
N SER A 415 -7.22 -8.42 13.05
CA SER A 415 -7.75 -9.61 13.74
C SER A 415 -8.32 -9.30 15.13
N ILE A 416 -7.77 -8.30 15.78
CA ILE A 416 -8.17 -7.84 17.12
C ILE A 416 -8.64 -6.39 17.13
N ASN A 417 -8.80 -5.77 15.95
CA ASN A 417 -9.19 -4.38 15.75
C ASN A 417 -8.40 -3.40 16.63
N LYS A 418 -7.07 -3.48 16.59
CA LYS A 418 -6.18 -2.72 17.48
C LYS A 418 -5.07 -2.02 16.70
N VAL A 419 -4.78 -0.78 17.06
CA VAL A 419 -3.61 -0.05 16.56
C VAL A 419 -2.49 -0.04 17.61
N ASP A 420 -1.38 -0.69 17.27
CA ASP A 420 -0.13 -0.64 18.02
C ASP A 420 0.78 0.47 17.49
N VAL A 421 1.53 1.12 18.38
CA VAL A 421 2.56 2.10 18.02
C VAL A 421 3.91 1.44 18.19
N TRP A 422 4.61 1.25 17.08
CA TRP A 422 5.92 0.59 17.08
C TRP A 422 7.04 1.53 17.55
N SER A 423 6.97 2.81 17.20
CA SER A 423 8.01 3.77 17.57
C SER A 423 7.55 5.21 17.35
N VAL A 424 8.13 6.12 18.14
CA VAL A 424 7.96 7.57 17.99
C VAL A 424 9.33 8.23 17.90
N VAL A 425 9.53 9.04 16.86
CA VAL A 425 10.80 9.71 16.59
C VAL A 425 10.55 11.19 16.38
N LEU A 426 11.23 12.05 17.12
CA LEU A 426 11.29 13.48 16.85
C LEU A 426 12.33 13.73 15.74
N ARG A 427 11.91 14.41 14.68
CA ARG A 427 12.76 14.91 13.59
C ARG A 427 13.04 16.39 13.79
N ILE A 428 14.29 16.78 13.63
CA ILE A 428 14.77 18.16 13.85
C ILE A 428 15.63 18.55 12.65
N GLY A 429 15.31 19.68 12.00
CA GLY A 429 16.11 20.20 10.90
C GLY A 429 17.40 20.86 11.37
N ILE A 430 18.48 20.82 10.57
CA ILE A 430 19.74 21.53 10.86
C ILE A 430 19.92 22.74 9.92
N LYS A 431 19.96 22.53 8.60
CA LYS A 431 20.29 23.58 7.60
C LYS A 431 19.19 23.84 6.56
N ALA A 432 18.16 23.01 6.50
CA ALA A 432 17.08 23.10 5.52
C ALA A 432 15.81 23.69 6.16
N ARG A 433 14.92 24.24 5.32
CA ARG A 433 13.57 24.68 5.75
C ARG A 433 12.64 23.51 6.14
N THR A 434 13.12 22.27 6.07
CA THR A 434 12.43 21.04 6.48
C THR A 434 13.31 20.22 7.42
N ASP A 435 12.68 19.41 8.27
CA ASP A 435 13.34 18.52 9.25
C ASP A 435 13.72 17.14 8.68
N ASN A 436 13.72 17.01 7.35
CA ASN A 436 13.81 15.72 6.69
C ASN A 436 15.17 15.03 6.95
N PHE A 437 15.10 13.87 7.59
CA PHE A 437 16.24 13.02 7.93
C PHE A 437 17.04 12.56 6.71
N ALA A 438 16.39 12.42 5.54
CA ALA A 438 17.06 12.02 4.31
C ALA A 438 17.98 13.13 3.73
N THR A 439 17.73 14.39 4.07
CA THR A 439 18.43 15.57 3.53
C THR A 439 19.32 16.26 4.57
N GLY A 440 19.69 15.54 5.64
CA GLY A 440 20.65 16.03 6.64
C GLY A 440 20.02 16.60 7.93
N GLY A 441 18.71 16.39 8.16
CA GLY A 441 18.13 16.53 9.50
C GLY A 441 18.66 15.49 10.49
N ILE A 442 18.40 15.70 11.77
CA ILE A 442 18.69 14.74 12.84
C ILE A 442 17.39 14.16 13.40
N ALA A 443 17.52 12.98 14.00
CA ALA A 443 16.38 12.24 14.53
C ALA A 443 16.69 11.66 15.90
N VAL A 444 15.69 11.61 16.76
CA VAL A 444 15.83 11.08 18.13
C VAL A 444 14.57 10.33 18.57
N LEU A 445 14.74 9.20 19.26
CA LEU A 445 13.60 8.49 19.86
C LEU A 445 13.00 9.31 20.99
N VAL A 446 11.67 9.25 21.06
CA VAL A 446 10.89 9.76 22.18
C VAL A 446 10.36 8.55 22.94
N ASP A 447 10.58 8.51 24.25
CA ASP A 447 10.09 7.40 25.08
C ASP A 447 8.55 7.46 25.27
N HIS A 448 8.00 6.45 25.93
CA HIS A 448 6.56 6.33 26.19
C HIS A 448 5.97 7.44 27.07
N ARG A 449 6.81 8.26 27.72
CA ARG A 449 6.39 9.40 28.55
C ARG A 449 6.46 10.72 27.77
N GLY A 450 6.81 10.67 26.48
CA GLY A 450 7.02 11.87 25.67
C GLY A 450 8.37 12.55 25.92
N VAL A 451 9.37 11.85 26.46
CA VAL A 451 10.68 12.45 26.81
C VAL A 451 11.79 11.95 25.89
N VAL A 452 12.63 12.89 25.43
CA VAL A 452 13.83 12.60 24.65
C VAL A 452 14.98 12.22 25.59
N CYS A 453 15.19 10.92 25.82
CA CYS A 453 16.18 10.43 26.80
C CYS A 453 17.58 10.17 26.22
N GLN A 454 17.77 10.31 24.92
CA GLN A 454 19.01 9.97 24.22
C GLN A 454 19.44 11.08 23.26
N PRO A 455 20.70 11.12 22.80
CA PRO A 455 21.12 12.10 21.80
C PRO A 455 20.51 11.79 20.42
N ALA A 456 20.23 12.85 19.67
CA ALA A 456 19.79 12.75 18.28
C ALA A 456 20.94 12.24 17.40
N ILE A 457 20.63 11.58 16.29
CA ILE A 457 21.62 11.04 15.34
C ILE A 457 21.37 11.63 13.96
N ILE A 458 22.43 11.75 13.16
CA ILE A 458 22.33 12.09 11.73
C ILE A 458 22.30 10.83 10.85
N LYS A 459 21.63 10.91 9.69
CA LYS A 459 21.65 9.85 8.67
C LYS A 459 22.96 9.88 7.86
N HIS A 460 24.06 9.48 8.50
CA HIS A 460 25.39 9.48 7.90
C HIS A 460 26.24 8.34 8.48
N PRO A 461 27.23 7.79 7.73
CA PRO A 461 28.07 6.70 8.21
C PRO A 461 28.91 7.06 9.46
N SER A 462 29.09 8.35 9.74
CA SER A 462 29.70 8.83 10.99
C SER A 462 28.95 8.32 12.22
N GLY A 463 27.62 8.23 12.15
CA GLY A 463 26.77 7.94 13.30
C GLY A 463 26.92 9.00 14.40
N GLU A 464 27.27 10.23 14.03
CA GLU A 464 27.45 11.34 14.95
C GLU A 464 26.16 11.62 15.73
N ARG A 465 26.32 11.85 17.03
CA ARG A 465 25.24 12.00 17.99
C ARG A 465 25.29 13.37 18.65
N PHE A 466 24.12 13.98 18.81
CA PHE A 466 23.94 15.37 19.25
C PHE A 466 23.06 15.41 20.51
N HIS A 467 23.65 15.81 21.63
CA HIS A 467 22.91 16.19 22.84
C HIS A 467 22.36 17.62 22.76
N ILE A 468 22.99 18.45 21.95
CA ILE A 468 22.69 19.87 21.73
C ILE A 468 22.52 20.06 20.22
N HIS A 469 21.52 20.84 19.83
CA HIS A 469 21.26 21.11 18.42
C HIS A 469 22.40 21.95 17.81
N PRO A 470 23.04 21.49 16.72
CA PRO A 470 24.29 22.08 16.23
C PRO A 470 24.16 23.50 15.65
N VAL A 471 22.95 24.00 15.43
CA VAL A 471 22.72 25.37 14.90
C VAL A 471 22.11 26.31 15.93
N SER A 472 21.14 25.85 16.71
CA SER A 472 20.45 26.70 17.70
C SER A 472 21.12 26.70 19.07
N GLY A 473 21.95 25.69 19.37
CA GLY A 473 22.55 25.52 20.71
C GLY A 473 21.57 25.02 21.77
N GLU A 474 20.33 24.70 21.41
CA GLU A 474 19.31 24.22 22.36
C GLU A 474 19.55 22.76 22.76
N LYS A 475 19.22 22.41 24.00
CA LYS A 475 19.41 21.04 24.50
C LYS A 475 18.32 20.11 23.93
N ILE A 476 18.75 19.05 23.26
CA ILE A 476 17.85 18.03 22.71
C ILE A 476 17.47 16.99 23.78
N THR A 477 18.47 16.48 24.50
CA THR A 477 18.25 15.47 25.54
C THR A 477 17.54 16.09 26.75
N GLY A 478 16.45 15.48 27.18
CA GLY A 478 15.54 15.97 28.23
C GLY A 478 14.40 16.82 27.69
N CYS A 479 14.31 17.06 26.38
CA CYS A 479 13.15 17.70 25.77
C CYS A 479 11.89 16.87 26.02
N ILE A 480 10.85 17.52 26.52
CA ILE A 480 9.52 16.95 26.70
C ILE A 480 8.67 17.38 25.52
N ILE A 481 8.02 16.42 24.86
CA ILE A 481 7.13 16.65 23.73
C ILE A 481 5.76 17.10 24.26
N PRO A 482 5.31 18.34 23.98
CA PRO A 482 3.99 18.78 24.35
C PRO A 482 2.92 17.96 23.63
N TYR A 483 1.78 17.75 24.28
CA TYR A 483 0.63 17.01 23.72
C TYR A 483 0.98 15.60 23.18
N TYR A 484 1.97 14.94 23.79
CA TYR A 484 2.46 13.64 23.32
C TYR A 484 1.36 12.58 23.22
N ASP A 485 0.58 12.39 24.29
CA ASP A 485 -0.49 11.37 24.31
C ASP A 485 -1.59 11.69 23.28
N GLN A 486 -1.91 12.97 23.08
CA GLN A 486 -2.84 13.41 22.05
C GLN A 486 -2.28 13.13 20.65
N ALA A 487 -0.98 13.30 20.42
CA ALA A 487 -0.35 12.99 19.14
C ALA A 487 -0.40 11.48 18.84
N ILE A 488 -0.23 10.65 19.87
CA ILE A 488 -0.40 9.19 19.76
C ILE A 488 -1.84 8.84 19.44
N ALA A 489 -2.81 9.43 20.14
CA ALA A 489 -4.23 9.20 19.88
C ALA A 489 -4.61 9.61 18.45
N LEU A 490 -4.12 10.76 17.98
CA LEU A 490 -4.31 11.26 16.62
C LEU A 490 -3.80 10.27 15.57
N ALA A 491 -2.58 9.75 15.74
CA ALA A 491 -2.00 8.77 14.82
C ALA A 491 -2.79 7.44 14.80
N LYS A 492 -3.27 6.98 15.97
CA LYS A 492 -4.13 5.78 16.05
C LYS A 492 -5.47 6.00 15.36
N GLN A 493 -6.10 7.15 15.57
CA GLN A 493 -7.35 7.51 14.90
C GLN A 493 -7.17 7.56 13.38
N ALA A 494 -6.07 8.15 12.90
CA ALA A 494 -5.77 8.22 11.48
C ALA A 494 -5.56 6.83 10.85
N ALA A 495 -4.85 5.92 11.53
CA ALA A 495 -4.64 4.55 11.06
C ALA A 495 -5.94 3.77 10.85
N MET A 496 -6.95 4.00 11.69
CA MET A 496 -8.24 3.31 11.57
C MET A 496 -9.10 3.80 10.38
N ARG A 497 -8.79 4.95 9.76
CA ARG A 497 -9.55 5.45 8.60
C ARG A 497 -9.21 4.75 7.28
N ILE A 498 -8.02 4.15 7.22
CA ILE A 498 -7.53 3.38 6.07
C ILE A 498 -7.05 2.01 6.57
N PRO A 499 -7.99 1.16 7.05
CA PRO A 499 -7.67 -0.05 7.80
C PRO A 499 -6.95 -1.13 6.98
N LYS A 500 -6.99 -1.06 5.64
CA LYS A 500 -6.28 -1.99 4.74
C LYS A 500 -4.83 -1.57 4.51
N VAL A 501 -4.43 -0.35 4.90
CA VAL A 501 -3.03 0.08 4.96
C VAL A 501 -2.52 -0.11 6.39
N ARG A 502 -2.15 -1.34 6.72
CA ARG A 502 -1.92 -1.73 8.12
C ARG A 502 -0.66 -1.14 8.74
N SER A 503 0.36 -0.76 7.98
CA SER A 503 1.60 -0.18 8.51
C SER A 503 1.89 1.20 7.92
N ILE A 504 1.87 2.23 8.76
CA ILE A 504 1.98 3.63 8.33
C ILE A 504 2.87 4.41 9.30
N GLY A 505 3.77 5.25 8.75
CA GLY A 505 4.47 6.28 9.50
C GLY A 505 3.82 7.64 9.31
N TRP A 506 3.23 8.17 10.38
CA TRP A 506 2.53 9.45 10.43
C TRP A 506 3.47 10.58 10.79
N ASP A 507 3.40 11.68 10.05
CA ASP A 507 4.07 12.93 10.38
C ASP A 507 3.09 13.84 11.10
N VAL A 508 3.42 14.17 12.35
CA VAL A 508 2.58 14.99 13.22
C VAL A 508 3.35 16.23 13.65
N ALA A 509 2.77 17.40 13.44
CA ALA A 509 3.25 18.66 13.97
C ALA A 509 2.61 18.92 15.33
N ILE A 510 3.37 19.49 16.27
CA ILE A 510 2.83 19.92 17.56
C ILE A 510 2.70 21.43 17.55
N THR A 511 1.50 21.95 17.83
CA THR A 511 1.20 23.39 17.93
C THR A 511 0.83 23.74 19.38
N GLU A 512 0.63 25.03 19.66
CA GLU A 512 0.14 25.49 20.97
C GLU A 512 -1.27 24.98 21.30
N THR A 513 -2.09 24.69 20.28
CA THR A 513 -3.48 24.22 20.43
C THR A 513 -3.61 22.70 20.39
N GLY A 514 -2.57 21.97 19.95
CA GLY A 514 -2.55 20.52 19.91
C GLY A 514 -1.77 19.93 18.74
N PRO A 515 -1.83 18.61 18.54
CA PRO A 515 -1.16 17.92 17.44
C PRO A 515 -1.96 18.03 16.13
N TYR A 516 -1.29 18.37 15.04
CA TYR A 516 -1.87 18.46 13.69
C TYR A 516 -1.26 17.40 12.76
N MET A 517 -2.11 16.69 12.01
CA MET A 517 -1.65 15.67 11.06
C MET A 517 -1.10 16.30 9.78
N LEU A 518 0.14 15.99 9.40
CA LEU A 518 0.76 16.50 8.18
C LEU A 518 0.56 15.58 6.99
N GLU A 519 0.99 14.33 7.12
CA GLU A 519 0.96 13.31 6.08
C GLU A 519 1.15 11.90 6.68
N GLY A 520 0.69 10.87 5.97
CA GLY A 520 0.98 9.47 6.26
C GLY A 520 1.87 8.86 5.17
N ASN A 521 2.78 7.96 5.56
CA ASN A 521 3.72 7.32 4.64
C ASN A 521 3.67 5.78 4.77
N ASP A 522 3.26 5.08 3.72
CA ASP A 522 3.26 3.60 3.61
C ASP A 522 4.66 3.00 3.43
N ASN A 523 5.63 3.86 3.09
CA ASN A 523 7.03 3.54 2.89
C ASN A 523 7.95 4.12 3.98
N TRP A 524 7.43 4.23 5.20
CA TRP A 524 8.06 4.95 6.30
C TRP A 524 9.55 4.59 6.46
N CYS A 525 10.39 5.65 6.53
CA CYS A 525 11.85 5.56 6.45
C CYS A 525 12.43 4.74 7.61
N MET A 526 12.73 3.46 7.42
CA MET A 526 13.10 2.56 8.52
C MET A 526 14.39 2.91 9.24
N THR A 527 15.33 3.58 8.55
CA THR A 527 16.56 4.03 9.21
C THR A 527 16.27 5.10 10.26
N LEU A 528 15.15 5.82 10.15
CA LEU A 528 14.70 6.82 11.11
C LEU A 528 14.45 6.26 12.52
N PHE A 529 14.20 4.96 12.65
CA PHE A 529 13.89 4.30 13.93
C PHE A 529 15.05 3.44 14.41
N GLN A 530 15.69 2.72 13.48
CA GLN A 530 16.79 1.81 13.80
C GLN A 530 18.09 2.55 14.12
N LEU A 531 18.33 3.72 13.52
CA LEU A 531 19.55 4.49 13.80
C LEU A 531 19.54 5.15 15.18
N PRO A 532 18.49 5.90 15.58
CA PRO A 532 18.53 6.55 16.89
C PRO A 532 18.56 5.51 18.02
N GLY A 533 17.75 4.45 17.94
CA GLY A 533 17.74 3.35 18.90
C GLY A 533 19.01 2.48 18.89
N GLY A 534 19.72 2.44 17.76
CA GLY A 534 20.95 1.65 17.62
C GLY A 534 20.69 0.14 17.47
N GLU A 535 19.44 -0.31 17.44
CA GLU A 535 19.03 -1.71 17.35
C GLU A 535 18.18 -2.00 16.11
N GLY A 536 18.14 -3.28 15.73
CA GLY A 536 17.39 -3.75 14.56
C GLY A 536 15.93 -4.08 14.90
N LEU A 537 14.99 -3.57 14.09
CA LEU A 537 13.55 -3.74 14.32
C LEU A 537 12.91 -4.83 13.44
N ARG A 538 13.68 -5.77 12.90
CA ARG A 538 13.14 -6.85 12.05
C ARG A 538 12.16 -7.75 12.80
N HIS A 539 12.33 -7.92 14.11
CA HIS A 539 11.45 -8.76 14.93
C HIS A 539 9.99 -8.28 14.90
N LEU A 540 9.75 -6.97 14.86
CA LEU A 540 8.40 -6.40 14.71
C LEU A 540 7.80 -6.82 13.37
N ALA A 541 8.55 -6.71 12.28
CA ALA A 541 8.08 -7.13 10.97
C ALA A 541 7.86 -8.65 10.87
N ASN A 542 8.69 -9.47 11.54
CA ASN A 542 8.51 -10.92 11.60
C ASN A 542 7.25 -11.33 12.37
N SER A 543 6.78 -10.51 13.32
CA SER A 543 5.56 -10.80 14.08
C SER A 543 4.27 -10.67 13.24
N VAL A 544 4.35 -9.98 12.10
CA VAL A 544 3.20 -9.63 11.26
C VAL A 544 3.30 -10.13 9.81
N CYS A 545 4.49 -10.57 9.38
CA CYS A 545 4.76 -11.03 8.01
C CYS A 545 5.62 -12.29 8.01
N ASN A 546 5.42 -13.13 6.99
CA ASN A 546 6.35 -14.22 6.70
C ASN A 546 7.57 -13.68 5.93
N MET A 547 8.52 -13.11 6.66
CA MET A 547 9.78 -12.57 6.12
C MET A 547 10.76 -13.65 5.65
N PHE A 548 10.60 -14.89 6.13
CA PHE A 548 11.46 -16.01 5.75
C PHE A 548 11.25 -16.39 4.27
N SER A 549 10.04 -16.24 3.75
CA SER A 549 9.69 -16.59 2.37
C SER A 549 10.59 -15.99 1.27
N VAL A 550 11.30 -14.86 1.54
CA VAL A 550 12.08 -14.14 0.52
C VAL A 550 13.60 -14.27 0.67
N TYR A 551 14.15 -14.22 1.89
CA TYR A 551 15.61 -14.15 2.10
C TYR A 551 16.23 -15.33 2.86
N GLU A 552 15.42 -16.12 3.58
CA GLU A 552 15.85 -17.27 4.40
C GLU A 552 15.17 -18.54 3.94
#